data_AF-A0A0P9SQU8-F1
#
_entry.id   AF-A0A0P9SQU8-F1
#
_cell.length_a   1.000
_cell.length_b   1.000
_cell.length_c   1.000
_cell.angle_alpha   90.00
_cell.angle_beta   90.00
_cell.angle_gamma   90.00
#
_symmetry.space_group_name_H-M   'P 1'
#
loop_
_entity.id
_entity.type
_entity.pdbx_description
1 polymer ?
#
loop_
_entity_poly.entity_id
_entity_poly.type
_entity_poly.pdbx_seq_one_letter_code
_entity_poly.pdbx_strand_id
1 'polypeptide(L)'
;MLGIADTLPTRLNKPCVGTDDFWMSVPDTHLGPLMRVNTVLEAYRKHIEERAAQGIVPQPLNAEQTAGLVELLKNPPAGEEAFLVDLITNRVPPGVDEAAYVKAGFLSALAKGEATSPLIDKKRATELLGTMQGGYNIVTLVELLDDATLAPVAAEQLKHTLLMFDAFHDVAEKAKNGNVHAKAVLQSWADGEWFKKRPTLADKISLRVFKVTGETNTDDLSPAPDAWSRPDIPLHALAMLKMARDGIVPDVQGSIGPMKQIEEMRGQGFPIAYVGDVVGTGSSRKSATNSVLWFFGDDVPYVPNKRAGGFCFGSKIAPIFYNTMEDAGALPIEFDVSNINMGDVIDVYPYAGKVCKHDSDEVITTFEMKTPVLLDEVRAGGRI
;
A
#
# COMPACT_ATOMS: atom_id res chain seq x y z
N MET A 1 0.21 -41.27 -54.98
CA MET A 1 1.03 -40.05 -54.84
C MET A 1 1.34 -39.89 -53.36
N LEU A 2 2.64 -39.81 -53.06
CA LEU A 2 3.33 -39.65 -51.76
C LEU A 2 2.52 -38.89 -50.68
N GLY A 3 2.49 -39.20 -49.39
CA GLY A 3 3.39 -40.01 -48.56
C GLY A 3 4.01 -39.16 -47.44
N ILE A 4 3.49 -39.32 -46.21
CA ILE A 4 4.22 -39.40 -44.92
C ILE A 4 4.78 -38.11 -44.25
N ALA A 5 4.30 -37.93 -43.00
CA ALA A 5 4.91 -37.51 -41.73
C ALA A 5 5.48 -36.10 -41.46
N ASP A 6 5.10 -35.64 -40.25
CA ASP A 6 5.85 -34.95 -39.19
C ASP A 6 7.08 -34.12 -39.54
N THR A 7 7.12 -32.90 -38.99
CA THR A 7 8.31 -32.35 -38.31
C THR A 7 8.01 -31.00 -37.65
N LEU A 8 8.28 -30.91 -36.35
CA LEU A 8 8.64 -29.67 -35.64
C LEU A 8 9.78 -28.93 -36.37
N PRO A 9 9.89 -27.61 -36.21
CA PRO A 9 11.18 -26.96 -36.21
C PRO A 9 11.52 -26.41 -34.82
N THR A 10 12.61 -26.98 -34.33
CA THR A 10 13.57 -26.50 -33.34
C THR A 10 13.96 -25.02 -33.45
N ARG A 11 14.23 -24.46 -32.27
CA ARG A 11 15.23 -23.41 -31.94
C ARG A 11 16.01 -22.81 -33.12
N LEU A 12 15.87 -21.49 -33.29
CA LEU A 12 16.92 -20.65 -33.86
C LEU A 12 17.57 -19.86 -32.71
N ASN A 13 18.75 -20.34 -32.31
CA ASN A 13 19.78 -19.50 -31.69
C ASN A 13 20.19 -18.42 -32.70
N LYS A 14 20.05 -17.15 -32.34
CA LYS A 14 20.89 -16.05 -32.82
C LYS A 14 21.13 -15.06 -31.67
N PRO A 15 22.30 -14.39 -31.67
CA PRO A 15 23.13 -14.22 -30.50
C PRO A 15 22.79 -12.98 -29.68
N CYS A 16 23.22 -13.00 -28.41
CA CYS A 16 23.40 -11.81 -27.60
C CYS A 16 24.21 -10.78 -28.39
N VAL A 17 23.61 -9.63 -28.67
CA VAL A 17 24.30 -8.45 -29.16
C VAL A 17 24.19 -7.40 -28.07
N GLY A 18 25.35 -7.05 -27.53
CA GLY A 18 25.68 -5.73 -26.98
C GLY A 18 24.71 -5.14 -25.96
N THR A 19 25.09 -5.24 -24.69
CA THR A 19 25.03 -4.06 -23.82
C THR A 19 25.71 -2.91 -24.57
N ASP A 20 24.94 -1.89 -24.95
CA ASP A 20 25.36 -0.48 -24.99
C ASP A 20 24.17 0.39 -25.47
N ASP A 21 23.88 1.42 -24.68
CA ASP A 21 23.15 2.64 -25.01
C ASP A 21 21.70 2.55 -25.51
N PHE A 22 20.76 2.53 -24.54
CA PHE A 22 19.42 3.08 -24.73
C PHE A 22 19.15 4.21 -23.72
N TRP A 23 19.92 5.29 -23.82
CA TRP A 23 19.60 6.55 -23.17
C TRP A 23 18.59 7.30 -24.05
N MET A 24 17.32 7.37 -23.62
CA MET A 24 16.35 8.27 -24.23
C MET A 24 16.83 9.71 -24.03
N SER A 25 16.98 10.44 -25.13
CA SER A 25 17.45 11.82 -25.16
C SER A 25 16.43 12.77 -24.55
N VAL A 26 16.79 13.37 -23.42
CA VAL A 26 16.07 14.48 -22.77
C VAL A 26 16.50 15.81 -23.45
N PRO A 27 15.60 16.77 -23.71
CA PRO A 27 15.96 18.03 -24.36
C PRO A 27 17.00 18.82 -23.56
N ASP A 28 17.94 19.40 -24.30
CA ASP A 28 19.14 20.04 -23.77
C ASP A 28 18.81 21.39 -23.10
N THR A 29 18.83 21.41 -21.77
CA THR A 29 18.95 22.64 -20.98
C THR A 29 20.38 22.69 -20.41
N HIS A 30 21.05 23.83 -20.58
CA HIS A 30 22.47 24.09 -20.29
C HIS A 30 22.83 24.09 -18.79
N LEU A 31 22.45 23.05 -18.05
CA LEU A 31 22.81 22.85 -16.64
C LEU A 31 23.52 21.51 -16.50
N GLY A 32 24.69 21.50 -15.84
CA GLY A 32 25.49 20.29 -15.63
C GLY A 32 24.81 19.26 -14.70
N PRO A 33 25.29 18.00 -14.65
CA PRO A 33 24.63 16.90 -13.94
C PRO A 33 24.31 17.19 -12.46
N LEU A 34 25.25 17.79 -11.72
CA LEU A 34 25.05 18.22 -10.32
C LEU A 34 24.00 19.32 -10.17
N MET A 35 23.90 20.25 -11.13
CA MET A 35 22.86 21.29 -11.11
C MET A 35 21.47 20.69 -11.42
N ARG A 36 21.38 19.71 -12.34
CA ARG A 36 20.12 18.99 -12.62
C ARG A 36 19.65 18.17 -11.40
N VAL A 37 20.56 17.61 -10.64
CA VAL A 37 20.23 16.79 -9.47
C VAL A 37 19.70 17.64 -8.30
N ASN A 38 20.28 18.81 -8.02
CA ASN A 38 19.72 19.75 -7.03
C ASN A 38 18.33 20.27 -7.44
N THR A 39 18.08 20.45 -8.74
CA THR A 39 16.75 20.89 -9.22
C THR A 39 15.64 19.87 -8.94
N VAL A 40 15.95 18.57 -8.78
CA VAL A 40 14.96 17.54 -8.42
C VAL A 40 14.45 17.73 -6.98
N LEU A 41 15.33 18.02 -6.02
CA LEU A 41 14.94 18.28 -4.64
C LEU A 41 14.16 19.59 -4.50
N GLU A 42 14.62 20.65 -5.18
CA GLU A 42 13.93 21.94 -5.16
C GLU A 42 12.52 21.81 -5.74
N ALA A 43 12.37 21.13 -6.89
CA ALA A 43 11.07 20.85 -7.48
C ALA A 43 10.19 19.99 -6.56
N TYR A 44 10.76 18.98 -5.89
CA TYR A 44 10.02 18.14 -4.96
C TYR A 44 9.56 18.91 -3.72
N ARG A 45 10.39 19.80 -3.18
CA ARG A 45 10.04 20.68 -2.05
C ARG A 45 8.93 21.66 -2.43
N LYS A 46 9.00 22.24 -3.62
CA LYS A 46 7.91 23.07 -4.13
C LYS A 46 6.61 22.28 -4.26
N HIS A 47 6.67 21.04 -4.74
CA HIS A 47 5.50 20.15 -4.79
C HIS A 47 4.93 19.83 -3.40
N ILE A 48 5.80 19.63 -2.40
CA ILE A 48 5.38 19.47 -1.00
C ILE A 48 4.60 20.70 -0.54
N GLU A 49 5.10 21.92 -0.80
CA GLU A 49 4.43 23.17 -0.43
C GLU A 49 3.08 23.34 -1.15
N GLU A 50 3.03 23.09 -2.46
CA GLU A 50 1.81 23.16 -3.27
C GLU A 50 0.71 22.19 -2.80
N ARG A 51 1.13 21.00 -2.34
CA ARG A 51 0.22 19.96 -1.82
C ARG A 51 -0.20 20.26 -0.37
N ALA A 52 0.72 20.76 0.45
CA ALA A 52 0.42 21.20 1.81
C ALA A 52 -0.59 22.35 1.83
N ALA A 53 -0.54 23.28 0.86
CA ALA A 53 -1.54 24.34 0.70
C ALA A 53 -2.97 23.81 0.42
N GLN A 54 -3.09 22.58 -0.07
CA GLN A 54 -4.35 21.86 -0.26
C GLN A 54 -4.71 20.92 0.90
N GLY A 55 -3.86 20.84 1.94
CA GLY A 55 -4.05 19.94 3.08
C GLY A 55 -3.77 18.46 2.77
N ILE A 56 -2.98 18.16 1.73
CA ILE A 56 -2.70 16.79 1.30
C ILE A 56 -1.19 16.52 1.20
N VAL A 57 -0.82 15.24 1.33
CA VAL A 57 0.58 14.80 1.20
C VAL A 57 1.08 14.91 -0.25
N PRO A 58 2.40 15.05 -0.49
CA PRO A 58 2.96 15.05 -1.83
C PRO A 58 2.60 13.77 -2.61
N GLN A 59 2.76 13.78 -3.93
CA GLN A 59 2.68 12.55 -4.72
C GLN A 59 3.91 11.65 -4.46
N PRO A 60 3.79 10.33 -4.70
CA PRO A 60 4.95 9.45 -4.74
C PRO A 60 5.96 9.93 -5.80
N LEU A 61 7.23 9.58 -5.62
CA LEU A 61 8.26 9.85 -6.61
C LEU A 61 8.00 9.06 -7.87
N ASN A 62 8.13 9.73 -9.02
CA ASN A 62 8.15 9.06 -10.31
C ASN A 62 9.56 8.52 -10.64
N ALA A 63 9.71 7.88 -11.79
CA ALA A 63 10.99 7.28 -12.21
C ALA A 63 12.12 8.31 -12.35
N GLU A 64 11.86 9.48 -12.94
CA GLU A 64 12.85 10.55 -13.13
C GLU A 64 13.33 11.12 -11.78
N GLN A 65 12.41 11.42 -10.87
CA GLN A 65 12.72 11.89 -9.53
C GLN A 65 13.49 10.83 -8.73
N THR A 66 13.13 9.56 -8.89
CA THR A 66 13.83 8.45 -8.23
C THR A 66 15.25 8.29 -8.79
N ALA A 67 15.46 8.49 -10.09
CA ALA A 67 16.79 8.50 -10.69
C ALA A 67 17.64 9.67 -10.17
N GLY A 68 17.06 10.87 -10.06
CA GLY A 68 17.72 12.02 -9.42
C GLY A 68 18.08 11.74 -7.95
N LEU A 69 17.18 11.10 -7.21
CA LEU A 69 17.41 10.67 -5.83
C LEU A 69 18.56 9.66 -5.71
N VAL A 70 18.71 8.74 -6.66
CA VAL A 70 19.84 7.78 -6.68
C VAL A 70 21.18 8.53 -6.75
N GLU A 71 21.30 9.55 -7.60
CA GLU A 71 22.54 10.33 -7.69
C GLU A 71 22.83 11.14 -6.41
N LEU A 72 21.80 11.65 -5.75
CA LEU A 72 21.91 12.29 -4.43
C LEU A 72 22.35 11.30 -3.37
N LEU A 73 21.82 10.07 -3.38
CA LEU A 73 22.21 9.04 -2.42
C LEU A 73 23.67 8.59 -2.61
N LYS A 74 24.23 8.71 -3.81
CA LYS A 74 25.66 8.47 -4.08
C LYS A 74 26.53 9.62 -3.58
N ASN A 75 26.08 10.87 -3.75
CA ASN A 75 26.80 12.08 -3.38
C ASN A 75 25.90 13.06 -2.60
N PRO A 76 25.59 12.78 -1.32
CA PRO A 76 24.58 13.54 -0.60
C PRO A 76 25.07 14.96 -0.28
N PRO A 77 24.23 15.98 -0.50
CA PRO A 77 24.46 17.31 0.04
C PRO A 77 24.46 17.26 1.58
N ALA A 78 25.33 18.06 2.20
CA ALA A 78 25.40 18.12 3.66
C ALA A 78 24.09 18.58 4.28
N GLY A 79 23.58 17.84 5.28
CA GLY A 79 22.34 18.15 5.99
C GLY A 79 21.07 17.58 5.36
N GLU A 80 21.16 16.96 4.18
CA GLU A 80 20.03 16.34 3.48
C GLU A 80 19.94 14.82 3.71
N GLU A 81 20.89 14.22 4.42
CA GLU A 81 21.10 12.77 4.47
C GLU A 81 19.85 12.00 4.94
N ALA A 82 19.24 12.45 6.04
CA ALA A 82 18.06 11.81 6.59
C ALA A 82 16.84 11.95 5.65
N PHE A 83 16.71 13.10 4.99
CA PHE A 83 15.61 13.35 4.05
C PHE A 83 15.72 12.43 2.83
N LEU A 84 16.92 12.29 2.25
CA LEU A 84 17.14 11.40 1.11
C LEU A 84 16.84 9.93 1.46
N VAL A 85 17.24 9.48 2.66
CA VAL A 85 16.94 8.13 3.14
C VAL A 85 15.43 7.94 3.37
N ASP A 86 14.71 8.95 3.86
CA ASP A 86 13.25 8.90 3.97
C ASP A 86 12.58 8.78 2.61
N LEU A 87 12.99 9.58 1.62
CA LEU A 87 12.43 9.55 0.26
C LEU A 87 12.53 8.16 -0.38
N ILE A 88 13.72 7.55 -0.37
CA ILE A 88 13.91 6.22 -0.98
C ILE A 88 13.19 5.13 -0.19
N THR A 89 13.04 5.29 1.14
CA THR A 89 12.38 4.32 2.00
C THR A 89 10.86 4.36 1.84
N ASN A 90 10.26 5.56 1.83
CA ASN A 90 8.83 5.76 2.06
C ASN A 90 8.07 6.44 0.91
N ARG A 91 8.76 7.04 -0.08
CA ARG A 91 8.11 7.86 -1.11
C ARG A 91 8.14 7.26 -2.52
N VAL A 92 8.72 6.08 -2.71
CA VAL A 92 8.72 5.35 -3.99
C VAL A 92 7.64 4.26 -3.97
N PRO A 93 6.76 4.15 -4.99
CA PRO A 93 5.80 3.06 -5.10
C PRO A 93 6.48 1.67 -5.06
N PRO A 94 5.82 0.63 -4.51
CA PRO A 94 6.31 -0.74 -4.53
C PRO A 94 5.98 -1.46 -5.85
N GLY A 95 6.35 -2.74 -5.96
CA GLY A 95 5.88 -3.58 -7.05
C GLY A 95 6.65 -3.39 -8.36
N VAL A 96 5.90 -3.29 -9.45
CA VAL A 96 6.41 -3.18 -10.83
C VAL A 96 6.21 -1.77 -11.42
N ASP A 97 6.08 -0.76 -10.56
CA ASP A 97 6.08 0.64 -10.98
C ASP A 97 7.44 1.04 -11.57
N GLU A 98 7.47 2.00 -12.49
CA GLU A 98 8.71 2.46 -13.14
C GLU A 98 9.69 3.07 -12.14
N ALA A 99 9.22 3.75 -11.09
CA ALA A 99 10.06 4.25 -10.02
C ALA A 99 10.58 3.11 -9.13
N ALA A 100 9.77 2.06 -8.92
CA ALA A 100 10.19 0.85 -8.22
C ALA A 100 11.31 0.13 -8.99
N TYR A 101 11.26 0.11 -10.32
CA TYR A 101 12.34 -0.44 -11.15
C TYR A 101 13.68 0.26 -10.88
N VAL A 102 13.69 1.60 -10.90
CA VAL A 102 14.88 2.40 -10.62
C VAL A 102 15.41 2.15 -9.20
N LYS A 103 14.51 2.16 -8.19
CA LYS A 103 14.86 1.88 -6.80
C LYS A 103 15.44 0.47 -6.63
N ALA A 104 14.80 -0.55 -7.19
CA ALA A 104 15.25 -1.94 -7.10
C ALA A 104 16.62 -2.12 -7.76
N GLY A 105 16.84 -1.52 -8.94
CA GLY A 105 18.12 -1.57 -9.64
C GLY A 105 19.26 -0.96 -8.80
N PHE A 106 19.04 0.23 -8.23
CA PHE A 106 20.04 0.87 -7.38
C PHE A 106 20.33 0.07 -6.10
N LEU A 107 19.30 -0.36 -5.37
CA LEU A 107 19.49 -1.14 -4.14
C LEU A 107 20.16 -2.49 -4.43
N SER A 108 19.86 -3.11 -5.57
CA SER A 108 20.54 -4.33 -6.02
C SER A 108 22.02 -4.10 -6.29
N ALA A 109 22.37 -3.01 -7.00
CA ALA A 109 23.75 -2.64 -7.25
C ALA A 109 24.52 -2.35 -5.95
N LEU A 110 23.89 -1.70 -4.97
CA LEU A 110 24.48 -1.51 -3.64
C LEU A 110 24.73 -2.85 -2.94
N ALA A 111 23.73 -3.73 -2.86
CA ALA A 111 23.86 -5.03 -2.20
C ALA A 111 24.97 -5.89 -2.84
N LYS A 112 25.07 -5.88 -4.18
CA LYS A 112 26.11 -6.59 -4.95
C LYS A 112 27.48 -5.91 -4.90
N GLY A 113 27.55 -4.64 -4.47
CA GLY A 113 28.79 -3.85 -4.44
C GLY A 113 29.22 -3.30 -5.81
N GLU A 114 28.28 -3.23 -6.75
CA GLU A 114 28.45 -2.62 -8.08
C GLU A 114 28.27 -1.09 -8.03
N ALA A 115 27.63 -0.59 -6.97
CA ALA A 115 27.52 0.82 -6.64
C ALA A 115 27.85 1.06 -5.16
N THR A 116 28.08 2.31 -4.79
CA THR A 116 28.31 2.72 -3.39
C THR A 116 27.46 3.93 -3.03
N SER A 117 27.11 4.04 -1.75
CA SER A 117 26.45 5.19 -1.15
C SER A 117 27.01 5.36 0.26
N PRO A 118 27.33 6.59 0.70
CA PRO A 118 27.71 6.84 2.09
C PRO A 118 26.52 6.70 3.07
N LEU A 119 25.28 6.62 2.58
CA LEU A 119 24.06 6.62 3.41
C LEU A 119 23.40 5.24 3.51
N ILE A 120 23.64 4.35 2.55
CA ILE A 120 23.00 3.04 2.47
C ILE A 120 24.08 1.99 2.23
N ASP A 121 24.38 1.22 3.27
CA ASP A 121 25.28 0.08 3.16
C ASP A 121 24.59 -1.14 2.50
N LYS A 122 25.36 -2.19 2.24
CA LYS A 122 24.87 -3.41 1.59
C LYS A 122 23.70 -4.04 2.35
N LYS A 123 23.80 -4.10 3.68
CA LYS A 123 22.79 -4.70 4.54
C LYS A 123 21.49 -3.91 4.45
N ARG A 124 21.56 -2.58 4.58
CA ARG A 124 20.41 -1.69 4.50
C ARG A 124 19.77 -1.74 3.11
N ALA A 125 20.56 -1.87 2.05
CA ALA A 125 20.03 -2.06 0.71
C ALA A 125 19.23 -3.37 0.59
N THR A 126 19.73 -4.48 1.15
CA THR A 126 18.98 -5.75 1.23
C THR A 126 17.69 -5.63 2.04
N GLU A 127 17.72 -4.94 3.18
CA GLU A 127 16.51 -4.67 3.98
C GLU A 127 15.46 -3.88 3.17
N LEU A 128 15.88 -2.82 2.48
CA LEU A 128 14.99 -1.98 1.66
C LEU A 128 14.43 -2.71 0.44
N LEU A 129 15.19 -3.65 -0.16
CA LEU A 129 14.63 -4.55 -1.17
C LEU A 129 13.48 -5.38 -0.60
N GLY A 130 13.58 -5.80 0.66
CA GLY A 130 12.53 -6.53 1.37
C GLY A 130 11.21 -5.77 1.55
N THR A 131 11.24 -4.43 1.49
CA THR A 131 10.05 -3.60 1.71
C THR A 131 9.28 -3.27 0.43
N MET A 132 9.73 -3.75 -0.73
CA MET A 132 9.15 -3.38 -2.03
C MET A 132 7.92 -4.21 -2.44
N GLN A 133 7.37 -5.00 -1.51
CA GLN A 133 6.24 -5.94 -1.64
C GLN A 133 6.45 -7.12 -2.60
N GLY A 134 7.09 -6.91 -3.74
CA GLY A 134 7.35 -7.90 -4.79
C GLY A 134 7.70 -7.25 -6.13
N GLY A 135 7.96 -8.05 -7.16
CA GLY A 135 8.37 -7.56 -8.48
C GLY A 135 9.89 -7.48 -8.62
N TYR A 136 10.42 -6.30 -8.96
CA TYR A 136 11.82 -6.12 -9.35
C TYR A 136 12.86 -6.42 -8.25
N ASN A 137 12.43 -6.50 -6.98
CA ASN A 137 13.29 -6.82 -5.84
C ASN A 137 13.56 -8.32 -5.65
N ILE A 138 12.69 -9.20 -6.17
CA ILE A 138 12.66 -10.63 -5.82
C ILE A 138 13.92 -11.36 -6.27
N VAL A 139 14.31 -11.21 -7.54
CA VAL A 139 15.46 -11.92 -8.13
C VAL A 139 16.72 -11.66 -7.31
N THR A 140 16.99 -10.39 -7.00
CA THR A 140 18.15 -10.01 -6.18
C THR A 140 18.09 -10.63 -4.78
N LEU A 141 16.94 -10.59 -4.09
CA LEU A 141 16.82 -11.19 -2.76
C LEU A 141 17.09 -12.71 -2.79
N VAL A 142 16.64 -13.40 -3.84
CA VAL A 142 16.87 -14.84 -4.02
C VAL A 142 18.33 -15.14 -4.36
N GLU A 143 18.98 -14.32 -5.19
CA GLU A 143 20.42 -14.42 -5.47
C GLU A 143 21.25 -14.24 -4.20
N LEU A 144 20.92 -13.25 -3.38
CA LEU A 144 21.63 -12.92 -2.13
C LEU A 144 21.58 -14.04 -1.08
N LEU A 145 20.72 -15.07 -1.24
CA LEU A 145 20.78 -16.26 -0.39
C LEU A 145 22.11 -17.03 -0.52
N ASP A 146 22.88 -16.83 -1.60
CA ASP A 146 24.20 -17.45 -1.79
C ASP A 146 25.35 -16.57 -1.26
N ASP A 147 25.08 -15.34 -0.84
CA ASP A 147 26.08 -14.44 -0.26
C ASP A 147 26.26 -14.73 1.23
N ALA A 148 27.45 -15.13 1.66
CA ALA A 148 27.71 -15.55 3.05
C ALA A 148 27.39 -14.46 4.10
N THR A 149 27.43 -13.17 3.73
CA THR A 149 27.18 -12.06 4.64
C THR A 149 25.73 -11.59 4.59
N LEU A 150 25.13 -11.56 3.40
CA LEU A 150 23.79 -11.01 3.17
C LEU A 150 22.68 -12.07 3.20
N ALA A 151 23.00 -13.36 3.05
CA ALA A 151 22.01 -14.44 3.06
C ALA A 151 21.11 -14.46 4.31
N PRO A 152 21.61 -14.21 5.55
CA PRO A 152 20.73 -14.10 6.71
C PRO A 152 19.71 -12.95 6.59
N VAL A 153 20.13 -11.82 6.02
CA VAL A 153 19.30 -10.62 5.86
C VAL A 153 18.26 -10.85 4.76
N ALA A 154 18.70 -11.34 3.61
CA ALA A 154 17.82 -11.66 2.48
C ALA A 154 16.79 -12.73 2.85
N ALA A 155 17.20 -13.77 3.59
CA ALA A 155 16.27 -14.76 4.12
C ALA A 155 15.21 -14.13 5.02
N GLU A 156 15.57 -13.25 5.96
CA GLU A 156 14.58 -12.60 6.81
C GLU A 156 13.58 -11.76 6.01
N GLN A 157 14.02 -11.09 4.94
CA GLN A 157 13.10 -10.36 4.05
C GLN A 157 12.17 -11.29 3.26
N LEU A 158 12.71 -12.39 2.71
CA LEU A 158 11.93 -13.34 1.91
C LEU A 158 10.87 -14.07 2.75
N LYS A 159 11.11 -14.32 4.05
CA LYS A 159 10.13 -14.95 4.95
C LYS A 159 8.79 -14.23 5.03
N HIS A 160 8.76 -12.91 4.81
CA HIS A 160 7.54 -12.07 4.86
C HIS A 160 7.11 -11.60 3.47
N THR A 161 7.79 -12.02 2.41
CA THR A 161 7.45 -11.65 1.03
C THR A 161 6.43 -12.64 0.47
N LEU A 162 5.22 -12.16 0.17
CA LEU A 162 4.11 -13.01 -0.30
C LEU A 162 4.11 -13.17 -1.83
N LEU A 163 4.50 -12.12 -2.56
CA LEU A 163 4.45 -12.06 -4.02
C LEU A 163 5.66 -12.76 -4.67
N MET A 164 5.93 -14.00 -4.25
CA MET A 164 7.01 -14.84 -4.78
C MET A 164 6.66 -15.48 -6.12
N PHE A 165 5.40 -15.87 -6.32
CA PHE A 165 4.94 -16.57 -7.52
C PHE A 165 5.92 -17.69 -7.94
N ASP A 166 6.35 -17.72 -9.21
CA ASP A 166 7.26 -18.75 -9.72
C ASP A 166 8.66 -18.70 -9.09
N ALA A 167 9.11 -17.55 -8.54
CA ALA A 167 10.40 -17.44 -7.85
C ALA A 167 10.43 -18.26 -6.54
N PHE A 168 9.29 -18.77 -6.08
CA PHE A 168 9.24 -19.84 -5.08
C PHE A 168 10.13 -21.03 -5.48
N HIS A 169 10.12 -21.42 -6.76
CA HIS A 169 10.89 -22.56 -7.25
C HIS A 169 12.40 -22.33 -7.18
N ASP A 170 12.85 -21.09 -7.37
CA ASP A 170 14.27 -20.72 -7.25
C ASP A 170 14.77 -20.88 -5.81
N VAL A 171 13.95 -20.45 -4.83
CA VAL A 171 14.24 -20.67 -3.40
C VAL A 171 14.21 -22.17 -3.08
N ALA A 172 13.23 -22.91 -3.62
CA ALA A 172 13.10 -24.34 -3.41
C ALA A 172 14.30 -25.13 -3.96
N GLU A 173 14.80 -24.75 -5.13
CA GLU A 173 15.98 -25.36 -5.74
C GLU A 173 17.23 -25.12 -4.90
N LYS A 174 17.47 -23.87 -4.45
CA LYS A 174 18.59 -23.56 -3.55
C LYS A 174 18.53 -24.37 -2.26
N ALA A 175 17.34 -24.50 -1.66
CA ALA A 175 17.14 -25.29 -0.45
C ALA A 175 17.45 -26.78 -0.69
N LYS A 176 16.99 -27.34 -1.83
CA LYS A 176 17.29 -28.73 -2.24
C LYS A 176 18.79 -28.95 -2.45
N ASN A 177 19.49 -27.95 -2.97
CA ASN A 177 20.95 -27.97 -3.18
C ASN A 177 21.75 -27.68 -1.90
N GLY A 178 21.09 -27.58 -0.74
CA GLY A 178 21.75 -27.53 0.57
C GLY A 178 21.85 -26.14 1.19
N ASN A 179 21.37 -25.08 0.54
CA ASN A 179 21.40 -23.73 1.10
C ASN A 179 20.55 -23.65 2.38
N VAL A 180 21.20 -23.42 3.52
CA VAL A 180 20.56 -23.40 4.85
C VAL A 180 19.60 -22.23 5.03
N HIS A 181 19.86 -21.10 4.38
CA HIS A 181 19.02 -19.91 4.42
C HIS A 181 17.75 -20.12 3.61
N ALA A 182 17.87 -20.70 2.41
CA ALA A 182 16.72 -21.07 1.59
C ALA A 182 15.81 -22.10 2.30
N LYS A 183 16.39 -23.10 2.98
CA LYS A 183 15.63 -24.05 3.83
C LYS A 183 14.85 -23.32 4.94
N ALA A 184 15.47 -22.36 5.60
CA ALA A 184 14.82 -21.56 6.65
C ALA A 184 13.67 -20.69 6.10
N VAL A 185 13.80 -20.15 4.88
CA VAL A 185 12.72 -19.43 4.19
C VAL A 185 11.53 -20.35 3.92
N LEU A 186 11.76 -21.53 3.33
CA LEU A 186 10.68 -22.49 3.07
C LEU A 186 9.98 -22.94 4.35
N GLN A 187 10.75 -23.21 5.42
CA GLN A 187 10.19 -23.62 6.69
C GLN A 187 9.31 -22.51 7.29
N SER A 188 9.78 -21.26 7.26
CA SER A 188 9.00 -20.10 7.70
C SER A 188 7.69 -19.91 6.94
N TRP A 189 7.70 -20.12 5.62
CA TRP A 189 6.48 -20.07 4.81
C TRP A 189 5.52 -21.21 5.15
N ALA A 190 6.03 -22.44 5.28
CA ALA A 190 5.24 -23.60 5.67
C ALA A 190 4.61 -23.44 7.07
N ASP A 191 5.34 -22.82 7.99
CA ASP A 191 4.84 -22.51 9.33
C ASP A 191 3.86 -21.32 9.34
N GLY A 192 3.74 -20.57 8.25
CA GLY A 192 2.89 -19.38 8.17
C GLY A 192 3.38 -18.23 9.03
N GLU A 193 4.69 -18.05 9.20
CA GLU A 193 5.23 -16.95 10.03
C GLU A 193 4.83 -15.56 9.54
N TRP A 194 4.74 -15.38 8.22
CA TRP A 194 4.28 -14.13 7.58
C TRP A 194 2.89 -13.69 8.08
N PHE A 195 2.04 -14.67 8.41
CA PHE A 195 0.71 -14.45 8.97
C PHE A 195 0.76 -14.36 10.50
N LYS A 196 1.44 -15.31 11.16
CA LYS A 196 1.47 -15.41 12.63
C LYS A 196 2.18 -14.23 13.32
N LYS A 197 3.11 -13.57 12.64
CA LYS A 197 3.80 -12.36 13.16
C LYS A 197 2.94 -11.10 13.07
N ARG A 198 1.86 -11.10 12.28
CA ARG A 198 0.92 -9.98 12.23
C ARG A 198 0.00 -10.02 13.46
N PRO A 199 -0.34 -8.85 14.04
CA PRO A 199 -1.20 -8.79 15.21
C PRO A 199 -2.57 -9.37 14.89
N THR A 200 -3.13 -10.14 15.83
CA THR A 200 -4.53 -10.55 15.77
C THR A 200 -5.42 -9.34 16.02
N LEU A 201 -6.63 -9.38 15.46
CA LEU A 201 -7.66 -8.41 15.82
C LEU A 201 -7.94 -8.50 17.33
N ALA A 202 -8.18 -7.37 17.99
CA ALA A 202 -8.44 -7.34 19.41
C ALA A 202 -9.83 -7.91 19.74
N ASP A 203 -9.98 -8.51 20.93
CA ASP A 203 -11.27 -9.02 21.42
C ASP A 203 -12.31 -7.90 21.60
N LYS A 204 -11.84 -6.69 21.89
CA LYS A 204 -12.61 -5.47 22.04
C LYS A 204 -11.93 -4.33 21.30
N ILE A 205 -12.69 -3.61 20.48
CA ILE A 205 -12.22 -2.45 19.72
C ILE A 205 -13.16 -1.28 20.02
N SER A 206 -12.63 -0.23 20.64
CA SER A 206 -13.38 1.00 20.91
C SER A 206 -13.25 1.94 19.72
N LEU A 207 -14.36 2.35 19.13
CA LEU A 207 -14.43 3.08 17.87
C LEU A 207 -15.32 4.31 18.01
N ARG A 208 -14.91 5.43 17.43
CA ARG A 208 -15.80 6.59 17.22
C ARG A 208 -16.57 6.42 15.91
N VAL A 209 -17.85 6.77 15.93
CA VAL A 209 -18.75 6.60 14.80
C VAL A 209 -18.77 7.84 13.91
N PHE A 210 -18.43 7.66 12.63
CA PHE A 210 -18.76 8.60 11.55
C PHE A 210 -20.01 8.09 10.81
N LYS A 211 -21.19 8.58 11.22
CA LYS A 211 -22.49 8.12 10.70
C LYS A 211 -22.92 8.93 9.48
N VAL A 212 -23.25 8.26 8.38
CA VAL A 212 -23.95 8.83 7.23
C VAL A 212 -25.35 8.22 7.17
N THR A 213 -26.36 9.03 7.45
CA THR A 213 -27.77 8.56 7.48
C THR A 213 -28.29 8.30 6.07
N GLY A 214 -29.17 7.31 5.94
CA GLY A 214 -29.74 6.86 4.68
C GLY A 214 -28.78 6.01 3.85
N GLU A 215 -28.88 6.17 2.52
CA GLU A 215 -28.08 5.44 1.56
C GLU A 215 -26.81 6.23 1.18
N THR A 216 -25.67 5.59 1.34
CA THR A 216 -24.39 6.02 0.77
C THR A 216 -24.15 5.30 -0.54
N ASN A 217 -24.28 6.03 -1.65
CA ASN A 217 -23.87 5.54 -2.96
C ASN A 217 -22.35 5.69 -3.13
N THR A 218 -21.72 4.83 -3.92
CA THR A 218 -20.31 4.98 -4.28
C THR A 218 -19.98 6.30 -4.97
N ASP A 219 -20.94 6.95 -5.64
CA ASP A 219 -20.76 8.30 -6.19
C ASP A 219 -20.66 9.37 -5.10
N ASP A 220 -21.29 9.17 -3.94
CA ASP A 220 -21.14 10.09 -2.80
C ASP A 220 -19.72 10.06 -2.24
N LEU A 221 -19.05 8.90 -2.32
CA LEU A 221 -17.68 8.69 -1.81
C LEU A 221 -16.60 8.99 -2.84
N SER A 222 -16.93 8.87 -4.12
CA SER A 222 -16.03 9.05 -5.26
C SER A 222 -16.84 9.58 -6.45
N PRO A 223 -17.13 10.88 -6.51
CA PRO A 223 -18.04 11.44 -7.51
C PRO A 223 -17.53 11.26 -8.94
N ALA A 224 -18.46 11.05 -9.88
CA ALA A 224 -18.10 10.86 -11.30
C ALA A 224 -17.31 12.02 -11.93
N PRO A 225 -17.60 13.31 -11.66
CA PRO A 225 -16.83 14.44 -12.22
C PRO A 225 -15.35 14.44 -11.82
N ASP A 226 -15.00 13.77 -10.73
CA ASP A 226 -13.65 13.72 -10.16
C ASP A 226 -12.92 12.42 -10.54
N ALA A 227 -13.45 11.66 -11.51
CA ALA A 227 -12.86 10.38 -11.93
C ALA A 227 -11.39 10.50 -12.40
N TRP A 228 -11.00 11.67 -12.91
CA TRP A 228 -9.64 11.97 -13.37
C TRP A 228 -8.59 11.94 -12.25
N SER A 229 -8.98 12.22 -10.99
CA SER A 229 -8.06 12.26 -9.86
C SER A 229 -7.95 10.94 -9.11
N ARG A 230 -8.75 9.92 -9.44
CA ARG A 230 -8.81 8.62 -8.74
C ARG A 230 -7.45 7.94 -8.47
N PRO A 231 -6.44 8.01 -9.37
CA PRO A 231 -5.12 7.45 -9.09
C PRO A 231 -4.36 8.16 -7.94
N ASP A 232 -4.63 9.44 -7.71
CA ASP A 232 -4.06 10.23 -6.62
C ASP A 232 -5.01 10.19 -5.41
N ILE A 233 -4.89 9.13 -4.60
CA ILE A 233 -5.79 8.85 -3.47
C ILE A 233 -5.99 10.05 -2.54
N PRO A 234 -4.93 10.73 -2.03
CA PRO A 234 -5.11 11.88 -1.14
C PRO A 234 -5.87 13.03 -1.79
N LEU A 235 -5.63 13.31 -3.07
CA LEU A 235 -6.34 14.35 -3.81
C LEU A 235 -7.80 13.97 -4.04
N HIS A 236 -8.04 12.74 -4.51
CA HIS A 236 -9.39 12.27 -4.79
C HIS A 236 -10.26 12.19 -3.54
N ALA A 237 -9.66 11.84 -2.39
CA ALA A 237 -10.35 11.77 -1.13
C ALA A 237 -10.96 13.11 -0.69
N LEU A 238 -10.40 14.25 -1.12
CA LEU A 238 -11.00 15.57 -0.86
C LEU A 238 -12.43 15.69 -1.42
N ALA A 239 -12.79 14.94 -2.48
CA ALA A 239 -14.11 14.99 -3.09
C ALA A 239 -15.15 14.08 -2.38
N MET A 240 -14.74 13.26 -1.41
CA MET A 240 -15.63 12.38 -0.66
C MET A 240 -16.68 13.19 0.11
N LEU A 241 -17.96 12.89 -0.09
CA LEU A 241 -19.10 13.54 0.57
C LEU A 241 -19.12 15.07 0.37
N LYS A 242 -18.66 15.56 -0.79
CA LYS A 242 -18.65 17.00 -1.11
C LYS A 242 -20.02 17.63 -1.32
N MET A 243 -21.08 16.83 -1.41
CA MET A 243 -22.46 17.31 -1.48
C MET A 243 -23.10 17.22 -0.09
N ALA A 244 -23.56 18.35 0.46
CA ALA A 244 -24.21 18.38 1.76
C ALA A 244 -25.39 17.41 1.84
N ARG A 245 -25.51 16.76 3.00
CA ARG A 245 -26.60 15.87 3.39
C ARG A 245 -26.76 15.91 4.90
N ASP A 246 -27.80 15.28 5.43
CA ASP A 246 -28.05 15.28 6.86
C ASP A 246 -26.83 14.77 7.66
N GLY A 247 -26.45 15.50 8.70
CA GLY A 247 -25.27 15.22 9.52
C GLY A 247 -23.89 15.45 8.87
N ILE A 248 -23.81 15.81 7.58
CA ILE A 248 -22.55 15.96 6.84
C ILE A 248 -22.45 17.34 6.20
N VAL A 249 -21.46 18.11 6.64
CA VAL A 249 -21.22 19.48 6.18
C VAL A 249 -19.90 19.55 5.41
N PRO A 250 -19.92 19.65 4.06
CA PRO A 250 -18.71 19.79 3.29
C PRO A 250 -18.02 21.13 3.57
N ASP A 251 -16.68 21.13 3.59
CA ASP A 251 -15.88 22.34 3.75
C ASP A 251 -16.12 23.33 2.61
N VAL A 252 -16.32 22.82 1.39
CA VAL A 252 -16.71 23.59 0.21
C VAL A 252 -17.75 22.82 -0.59
N GLN A 253 -19.01 23.25 -0.54
CA GLN A 253 -20.13 22.60 -1.23
C GLN A 253 -19.81 22.32 -2.71
N GLY A 254 -19.93 21.04 -3.10
CA GLY A 254 -19.69 20.56 -4.46
C GLY A 254 -18.22 20.37 -4.84
N SER A 255 -17.27 20.69 -3.96
CA SER A 255 -15.83 20.62 -4.24
C SER A 255 -15.02 19.86 -3.20
N ILE A 256 -15.15 20.20 -1.91
CA ILE A 256 -14.37 19.63 -0.81
C ILE A 256 -15.33 19.08 0.24
N GLY A 257 -15.15 17.81 0.59
CA GLY A 257 -15.88 17.09 1.63
C GLY A 257 -15.71 17.63 3.04
N PRO A 258 -16.20 16.90 4.05
CA PRO A 258 -16.26 17.35 5.44
C PRO A 258 -14.92 17.19 6.16
N MET A 259 -13.85 17.79 5.63
CA MET A 259 -12.47 17.61 6.13
C MET A 259 -12.32 18.09 7.57
N LYS A 260 -12.90 19.25 7.91
CA LYS A 260 -12.87 19.78 9.29
C LYS A 260 -13.59 18.87 10.28
N GLN A 261 -14.74 18.35 9.89
CA GLN A 261 -15.53 17.42 10.73
C GLN A 261 -14.75 16.12 10.98
N ILE A 262 -14.11 15.58 9.94
CA ILE A 262 -13.26 14.38 10.06
C ILE A 262 -12.07 14.66 11.00
N GLU A 263 -11.39 15.79 10.84
CA GLU A 263 -10.23 16.14 11.66
C GLU A 263 -10.60 16.40 13.14
N GLU A 264 -11.71 17.09 13.38
CA GLU A 264 -12.24 17.29 14.73
C GLU A 264 -12.51 15.94 15.42
N MET A 265 -13.11 14.99 14.70
CA MET A 265 -13.37 13.65 15.23
C MET A 265 -12.10 12.85 15.50
N ARG A 266 -11.04 13.01 14.71
CA ARG A 266 -9.73 12.39 14.98
C ARG A 266 -9.10 12.94 16.25
N GLY A 267 -9.23 14.24 16.49
CA GLY A 267 -8.70 14.92 17.68
C GLY A 267 -9.34 14.47 19.00
N GLN A 268 -10.49 13.80 18.95
CA GLN A 268 -11.23 13.35 20.12
C GLN A 268 -10.86 11.89 20.56
N GLY A 269 -9.85 11.25 19.94
CA GLY A 269 -9.35 9.91 20.30
C GLY A 269 -10.13 8.73 19.70
N PHE A 270 -9.63 7.50 19.81
CA PHE A 270 -10.17 6.29 19.14
C PHE A 270 -10.07 6.29 17.59
N PRO A 271 -9.91 5.11 16.95
CA PRO A 271 -10.12 4.97 15.52
C PRO A 271 -11.57 5.28 15.14
N ILE A 272 -11.78 5.73 13.90
CA ILE A 272 -13.11 6.08 13.40
C ILE A 272 -13.66 4.94 12.53
N ALA A 273 -14.92 4.58 12.73
CA ALA A 273 -15.67 3.67 11.87
C ALA A 273 -16.62 4.44 10.94
N TYR A 274 -16.63 4.08 9.67
CA TYR A 274 -17.65 4.55 8.73
C TYR A 274 -18.94 3.76 8.96
N VAL A 275 -20.04 4.43 9.27
CA VAL A 275 -21.32 3.79 9.58
C VAL A 275 -22.43 4.37 8.71
N GLY A 276 -23.26 3.53 8.08
CA GLY A 276 -24.42 4.00 7.33
C GLY A 276 -25.56 2.99 7.28
N ASP A 277 -26.78 3.42 6.95
CA ASP A 277 -27.92 2.51 6.95
C ASP A 277 -27.84 1.53 5.76
N VAL A 278 -27.55 2.06 4.57
CA VAL A 278 -27.21 1.30 3.37
C VAL A 278 -25.91 1.86 2.78
N VAL A 279 -24.88 1.02 2.62
CA VAL A 279 -23.53 1.48 2.25
C VAL A 279 -23.04 0.86 0.95
N GLY A 280 -22.48 1.69 0.07
CA GLY A 280 -21.67 1.26 -1.06
C GLY A 280 -22.47 0.81 -2.29
N THR A 281 -23.72 1.24 -2.43
CA THR A 281 -24.53 0.94 -3.61
C THR A 281 -23.97 1.62 -4.87
N GLY A 282 -24.46 1.18 -6.04
CA GLY A 282 -24.05 1.72 -7.33
C GLY A 282 -22.86 0.99 -7.95
N SER A 283 -22.04 1.75 -8.69
CA SER A 283 -20.97 1.20 -9.52
C SER A 283 -19.78 0.67 -8.72
N SER A 284 -19.14 -0.38 -9.25
CA SER A 284 -17.84 -0.83 -8.75
C SER A 284 -16.77 0.24 -9.00
N ARG A 285 -16.36 0.97 -7.97
CA ARG A 285 -15.23 1.89 -8.03
C ARG A 285 -14.39 1.79 -6.76
N LYS A 286 -13.20 1.20 -6.87
CA LYS A 286 -12.24 1.07 -5.76
C LYS A 286 -11.88 2.41 -5.13
N SER A 287 -11.98 3.51 -5.88
CA SER A 287 -11.75 4.86 -5.38
C SER A 287 -12.69 5.27 -4.24
N ALA A 288 -13.91 4.75 -4.17
CA ALA A 288 -14.81 4.99 -3.04
C ALA A 288 -14.23 4.41 -1.74
N THR A 289 -13.81 3.13 -1.77
CA THR A 289 -13.08 2.50 -0.66
C THR A 289 -11.78 3.22 -0.34
N ASN A 290 -10.99 3.59 -1.35
CA ASN A 290 -9.74 4.32 -1.13
C ASN A 290 -9.97 5.64 -0.38
N SER A 291 -11.03 6.40 -0.71
CA SER A 291 -11.35 7.66 -0.01
C SER A 291 -11.72 7.41 1.45
N VAL A 292 -12.57 6.41 1.72
CA VAL A 292 -12.96 6.03 3.10
C VAL A 292 -11.71 5.62 3.91
N LEU A 293 -10.88 4.74 3.36
CA LEU A 293 -9.68 4.24 4.05
C LEU A 293 -8.57 5.29 4.15
N TRP A 294 -8.52 6.25 3.23
CA TRP A 294 -7.63 7.39 3.37
C TRP A 294 -7.93 8.16 4.66
N PHE A 295 -9.22 8.30 5.00
CA PHE A 295 -9.60 8.99 6.21
C PHE A 295 -9.63 8.14 7.48
N PHE A 296 -9.95 6.85 7.37
CA PHE A 296 -10.30 6.01 8.52
C PHE A 296 -9.51 4.69 8.61
N GLY A 297 -8.60 4.45 7.68
CA GLY A 297 -7.67 3.32 7.70
C GLY A 297 -6.27 3.72 8.20
N ASP A 298 -5.37 2.76 8.16
CA ASP A 298 -4.00 2.83 8.63
C ASP A 298 -3.02 2.98 7.47
N ASP A 299 -1.90 3.66 7.72
CA ASP A 299 -0.81 3.75 6.76
C ASP A 299 -0.21 2.36 6.51
N VAL A 300 0.06 2.05 5.23
CA VAL A 300 0.74 0.81 4.86
C VAL A 300 2.25 1.09 4.85
N PRO A 301 3.06 0.40 5.67
CA PRO A 301 4.50 0.65 5.74
C PRO A 301 5.16 0.56 4.37
N TYR A 302 6.00 1.55 4.05
CA TYR A 302 6.77 1.64 2.80
C TYR A 302 5.96 1.78 1.51
N VAL A 303 4.62 1.98 1.60
CA VAL A 303 3.74 2.19 0.45
C VAL A 303 3.16 3.60 0.50
N PRO A 304 3.65 4.56 -0.30
CA PRO A 304 3.19 5.93 -0.23
C PRO A 304 1.73 6.08 -0.65
N ASN A 305 1.02 6.99 0.01
CA ASN A 305 -0.29 7.49 -0.38
C ASN A 305 -1.37 6.40 -0.52
N LYS A 306 -1.24 5.30 0.23
CA LYS A 306 -2.25 4.24 0.32
C LYS A 306 -2.46 3.86 1.77
N ARG A 307 -3.73 3.67 2.13
CA ARG A 307 -4.14 3.15 3.44
C ARG A 307 -4.94 1.87 3.27
N ALA A 308 -4.93 1.04 4.30
CA ALA A 308 -5.61 -0.24 4.40
C ALA A 308 -6.26 -0.37 5.79
N GLY A 309 -6.91 -1.49 6.09
CA GLY A 309 -7.54 -1.65 7.40
C GLY A 309 -8.82 -0.82 7.55
N GLY A 310 -9.14 -0.39 8.76
CA GLY A 310 -10.33 0.41 9.06
C GLY A 310 -11.62 -0.40 9.22
N PHE A 311 -12.70 0.31 9.60
CA PHE A 311 -13.97 -0.28 10.02
C PHE A 311 -15.13 0.31 9.23
N CYS A 312 -16.02 -0.55 8.73
CA CYS A 312 -17.20 -0.13 7.96
C CYS A 312 -18.42 -0.94 8.36
N PHE A 313 -19.44 -0.26 8.88
CA PHE A 313 -20.63 -0.92 9.39
C PHE A 313 -21.88 -0.38 8.71
N GLY A 314 -22.88 -1.24 8.53
CA GLY A 314 -24.20 -0.78 8.13
C GLY A 314 -25.28 -1.82 8.26
N SER A 315 -26.54 -1.39 8.26
CA SER A 315 -27.67 -2.34 8.24
C SER A 315 -27.67 -3.14 6.94
N LYS A 316 -27.18 -2.55 5.85
CA LYS A 316 -26.87 -3.22 4.58
C LYS A 316 -25.60 -2.67 3.96
N ILE A 317 -24.75 -3.56 3.44
CA ILE A 317 -23.58 -3.20 2.64
C ILE A 317 -23.72 -3.90 1.28
N ALA A 318 -23.56 -3.14 0.19
CA ALA A 318 -23.63 -3.70 -1.15
C ALA A 318 -22.50 -4.72 -1.37
N PRO A 319 -22.77 -5.90 -1.98
CA PRO A 319 -21.79 -6.99 -2.05
C PRO A 319 -20.44 -6.63 -2.69
N ILE A 320 -20.45 -5.80 -3.74
CA ILE A 320 -19.22 -5.36 -4.41
C ILE A 320 -18.39 -4.48 -3.50
N PHE A 321 -19.03 -3.55 -2.78
CA PHE A 321 -18.35 -2.67 -1.84
C PHE A 321 -17.82 -3.46 -0.65
N TYR A 322 -18.60 -4.40 -0.11
CA TYR A 322 -18.18 -5.33 0.94
C TYR A 322 -16.88 -6.05 0.54
N ASN A 323 -16.86 -6.67 -0.65
CA ASN A 323 -15.68 -7.37 -1.16
C ASN A 323 -14.48 -6.43 -1.35
N THR A 324 -14.72 -5.18 -1.76
CA THR A 324 -13.63 -4.20 -1.93
C THR A 324 -13.03 -3.78 -0.58
N MET A 325 -13.86 -3.73 0.48
CA MET A 325 -13.41 -3.42 1.84
C MET A 325 -12.58 -4.57 2.43
N GLU A 326 -13.04 -5.82 2.33
CA GLU A 326 -12.29 -6.99 2.82
C GLU A 326 -10.98 -7.22 2.03
N ASP A 327 -10.98 -6.98 0.70
CA ASP A 327 -9.76 -7.01 -0.12
C ASP A 327 -8.73 -5.95 0.31
N ALA A 328 -9.19 -4.84 0.90
CA ALA A 328 -8.33 -3.76 1.39
C ALA A 328 -7.96 -3.91 2.88
N GLY A 329 -8.29 -5.04 3.50
CA GLY A 329 -7.97 -5.36 4.89
C GLY A 329 -8.89 -4.70 5.92
N ALA A 330 -9.96 -4.03 5.48
CA ALA A 330 -10.96 -3.45 6.36
C ALA A 330 -11.85 -4.54 6.96
N LEU A 331 -12.56 -4.20 8.04
CA LEU A 331 -13.58 -5.05 8.66
C LEU A 331 -14.99 -4.54 8.32
N PRO A 332 -15.60 -4.99 7.20
CA PRO A 332 -17.00 -4.73 6.89
C PRO A 332 -17.93 -5.66 7.69
N ILE A 333 -18.92 -5.12 8.42
CA ILE A 333 -19.91 -5.92 9.15
C ILE A 333 -21.32 -5.37 8.92
N GLU A 334 -22.28 -6.26 8.66
CA GLU A 334 -23.70 -5.90 8.61
C GLU A 334 -24.37 -6.11 9.98
N PHE A 335 -24.95 -5.06 10.56
CA PHE A 335 -25.77 -5.11 11.78
C PHE A 335 -26.70 -3.90 11.89
N ASP A 336 -27.71 -3.96 12.75
CA ASP A 336 -28.62 -2.82 12.94
C ASP A 336 -27.89 -1.60 13.54
N VAL A 337 -27.84 -0.52 12.78
CA VAL A 337 -27.19 0.75 13.14
C VAL A 337 -28.20 1.86 13.50
N SER A 338 -29.48 1.53 13.71
CA SER A 338 -30.55 2.49 14.00
C SER A 338 -30.32 3.29 15.29
N ASN A 339 -29.72 2.67 16.31
CA ASN A 339 -29.40 3.27 17.60
C ASN A 339 -27.94 3.75 17.70
N ILE A 340 -27.28 4.00 16.56
CA ILE A 340 -25.89 4.44 16.48
C ILE A 340 -25.83 5.77 15.74
N ASN A 341 -25.32 6.80 16.42
CA ASN A 341 -25.33 8.19 15.97
C ASN A 341 -23.92 8.72 15.68
N MET A 342 -23.86 9.83 14.93
CA MET A 342 -22.61 10.55 14.69
C MET A 342 -21.93 10.93 16.01
N GLY A 343 -20.64 10.60 16.15
CA GLY A 343 -19.82 10.94 17.31
C GLY A 343 -19.91 9.96 18.48
N ASP A 344 -20.85 9.00 18.46
CA ASP A 344 -20.93 7.95 19.48
C ASP A 344 -19.61 7.18 19.56
N VAL A 345 -19.28 6.69 20.76
CA VAL A 345 -18.20 5.73 20.97
C VAL A 345 -18.82 4.37 21.28
N ILE A 346 -18.43 3.36 20.52
CA ILE A 346 -18.93 1.98 20.63
C ILE A 346 -17.78 1.01 20.88
N ASP A 347 -18.07 -0.07 21.60
CA ASP A 347 -17.16 -1.20 21.78
C ASP A 347 -17.63 -2.37 20.90
N VAL A 348 -16.86 -2.68 19.87
CA VAL A 348 -17.09 -3.82 18.98
C VAL A 348 -16.32 -5.02 19.51
N TYR A 349 -17.01 -6.16 19.63
CA TYR A 349 -16.42 -7.44 20.02
C TYR A 349 -16.49 -8.42 18.84
N PRO A 350 -15.47 -8.44 17.96
CA PRO A 350 -15.52 -9.20 16.71
C PRO A 350 -15.80 -10.68 16.94
N TYR A 351 -15.07 -11.30 17.87
CA TYR A 351 -15.20 -12.74 18.17
C TYR A 351 -16.51 -13.10 18.87
N ALA A 352 -17.11 -12.16 19.62
CA ALA A 352 -18.34 -12.39 20.37
C ALA A 352 -19.61 -12.00 19.58
N GLY A 353 -19.47 -11.35 18.42
CA GLY A 353 -20.61 -10.97 17.59
C GLY A 353 -21.52 -9.92 18.24
N LYS A 354 -20.97 -8.94 18.96
CA LYS A 354 -21.76 -7.90 19.63
C LYS A 354 -21.12 -6.52 19.59
N VAL A 355 -21.97 -5.50 19.67
CA VAL A 355 -21.59 -4.09 19.82
C VAL A 355 -22.23 -3.57 21.09
N CYS A 356 -21.42 -2.98 21.97
CA CYS A 356 -21.88 -2.37 23.21
C CYS A 356 -21.64 -0.86 23.18
N LYS A 357 -22.37 -0.13 24.01
CA LYS A 357 -22.04 1.27 24.31
C LYS A 357 -20.70 1.32 25.05
N HIS A 358 -19.82 2.25 24.66
CA HIS A 358 -18.52 2.38 25.32
C HIS A 358 -18.67 2.62 26.83
N ASP A 359 -17.75 2.03 27.62
CA ASP A 359 -17.76 2.04 29.09
C ASP A 359 -19.05 1.51 29.73
N SER A 360 -19.76 0.63 29.05
CA SER A 360 -20.99 -0.02 29.52
C SER A 360 -21.09 -1.47 29.03
N ASP A 361 -21.84 -2.29 29.75
CA ASP A 361 -22.25 -3.64 29.32
C ASP A 361 -23.56 -3.62 28.50
N GLU A 362 -24.10 -2.43 28.23
CA GLU A 362 -25.30 -2.24 27.42
C GLU A 362 -25.02 -2.64 25.97
N VAL A 363 -25.62 -3.77 25.55
CA VAL A 363 -25.58 -4.26 24.17
C VAL A 363 -26.50 -3.40 23.31
N ILE A 364 -25.91 -2.73 22.32
CA ILE A 364 -26.65 -1.94 21.32
C ILE A 364 -27.24 -2.89 20.27
N THR A 365 -26.42 -3.82 19.79
CA THR A 365 -26.79 -4.78 18.74
C THR A 365 -25.88 -6.00 18.74
N THR A 366 -26.31 -7.06 18.07
CA THR A 366 -25.55 -8.30 17.84
C THR A 366 -25.45 -8.58 16.36
N PHE A 367 -24.40 -9.30 15.96
CA PHE A 367 -24.13 -9.62 14.57
C PHE A 367 -23.50 -11.00 14.42
N GLU A 368 -23.67 -11.57 13.23
CA GLU A 368 -22.91 -12.73 12.80
C GLU A 368 -21.98 -12.30 11.68
N MET A 369 -20.73 -12.76 11.72
CA MET A 369 -19.85 -12.56 10.59
C MET A 369 -20.31 -13.41 9.41
N LYS A 370 -20.24 -12.82 8.21
CA LYS A 370 -20.52 -13.52 6.95
C LYS A 370 -19.67 -14.79 6.80
N THR A 371 -18.44 -14.77 7.31
CA THR A 371 -17.53 -15.91 7.39
C THR A 371 -16.53 -15.68 8.53
N PRO A 372 -16.14 -16.70 9.31
CA PRO A 372 -15.08 -16.56 10.30
C PRO A 372 -13.71 -16.23 9.68
N VAL A 373 -13.52 -16.53 8.39
CA VAL A 373 -12.28 -16.24 7.63
C VAL A 373 -12.00 -14.74 7.56
N LEU A 374 -13.01 -13.88 7.70
CA LEU A 374 -12.85 -12.42 7.65
C LEU A 374 -11.84 -11.91 8.70
N LEU A 375 -11.74 -12.56 9.85
CA LEU A 375 -10.76 -12.21 10.88
C LEU A 375 -9.32 -12.50 10.44
N ASP A 376 -9.13 -13.59 9.70
CA ASP A 376 -7.84 -13.93 9.10
C ASP A 376 -7.51 -12.95 7.96
N GLU A 377 -8.49 -12.56 7.15
CA GLU A 377 -8.32 -11.55 6.09
C GLU A 377 -7.86 -10.20 6.66
N VAL A 378 -8.52 -9.71 7.72
CA VAL A 378 -8.10 -8.47 8.42
C VAL A 378 -6.69 -8.61 8.98
N ARG A 379 -6.38 -9.74 9.62
CA ARG A 379 -5.04 -10.00 10.15
C ARG A 379 -3.97 -10.01 9.05
N ALA A 380 -4.26 -10.61 7.90
CA ALA A 380 -3.36 -10.64 6.74
C ALA A 380 -3.16 -9.25 6.12
N GLY A 381 -4.07 -8.30 6.39
CA GLY A 381 -4.08 -6.96 5.81
C GLY A 381 -4.87 -6.86 4.51
N GLY A 382 -5.74 -7.83 4.25
CA GLY A 382 -6.52 -7.98 3.02
C GLY A 382 -6.83 -9.44 2.73
N ARG A 383 -7.93 -9.68 2.03
CA ARG A 383 -8.28 -11.02 1.51
C ARG A 383 -7.34 -11.49 0.38
N ILE A 384 -6.88 -10.56 -0.46
CA ILE A 384 -5.87 -10.80 -1.52
C ILE A 384 -4.48 -10.81 -0.88
#